data_AF-A0A539D1G4-F1
#
_entry.id   AF-A0A539D1G4-F1
#
_cell.length_a   1.000
_cell.length_b   1.000
_cell.length_c   1.000
_cell.angle_alpha   90.00
_cell.angle_beta   90.00
_cell.angle_gamma   90.00
#
_symmetry.space_group_name_H-M   'P 1'
#
loop_
_entity.id
_entity.type
_entity.pdbx_description
1 polymer ?
#
loop_
_entity_poly.entity_id
_entity_poly.type
_entity_poly.pdbx_seq_one_letter_code
_entity_poly.pdbx_strand_id
1 'polypeptide(L)'
;AGSRAYRLKVSGLRGGHSGIDIAAGRGNAIRVLAQVLNALQSGFGFEVASITGGNKRNAIPREASAVLFLLPGQEGAFKAALAEQEAHWRSAFGAFDPGLVLGLAPSEGNECMSAADAQAIVGVLLSSPHGVEAMSPDIAGLVQTSTNLGTSSRAVRSTARNWRWPSASARFVRWPGSSGNRRAAIPAGSRNRTRAW
;
A
#
# COMPACT_ATOMS: atom_id res chain seq x y z
N ALA A 1 -12.30 8.09 -23.19
CA ALA A 1 -12.31 8.99 -22.03
C ALA A 1 -11.49 8.33 -20.92
N GLY A 2 -10.53 9.05 -20.33
CA GLY A 2 -9.64 8.50 -19.31
C GLY A 2 -10.37 8.13 -18.02
N SER A 3 -9.79 7.21 -17.25
CA SER A 3 -10.24 6.89 -15.90
C SER A 3 -10.11 8.10 -14.97
N ARG A 4 -10.91 8.13 -13.89
CA ARG A 4 -10.90 9.20 -12.88
C ARG A 4 -10.43 8.65 -11.54
N ALA A 5 -9.60 9.42 -10.85
CA ALA A 5 -9.06 9.05 -9.55
C ALA A 5 -10.06 9.33 -8.41
N TYR A 6 -10.20 8.35 -7.52
CA TYR A 6 -10.99 8.42 -6.30
C TYR A 6 -10.20 7.88 -5.12
N ARG A 7 -10.46 8.42 -3.94
CA ARG A 7 -9.97 7.91 -2.67
C ARG A 7 -11.07 7.12 -1.99
N LEU A 8 -10.84 5.82 -1.86
CA LEU A 8 -11.59 4.94 -0.97
C LEU A 8 -11.00 5.05 0.43
N LYS A 9 -11.83 5.31 1.44
CA LYS A 9 -11.40 5.45 2.84
C LYS A 9 -12.23 4.55 3.75
N VAL A 10 -11.55 3.81 4.61
CA VAL A 10 -12.09 3.15 5.80
C VAL A 10 -11.77 4.05 7.00
N SER A 11 -12.76 4.39 7.82
CA SER A 11 -12.57 5.22 9.01
C SER A 11 -13.57 4.93 10.12
N GLY A 12 -13.37 5.56 11.28
CA GLY A 12 -14.31 5.50 12.40
C GLY A 12 -14.25 4.22 13.24
N LEU A 13 -13.31 3.32 12.94
CA LEU A 13 -12.95 2.20 13.82
C LEU A 13 -12.33 2.74 15.12
N ARG A 14 -12.60 2.07 16.24
CA ARG A 14 -12.10 2.44 17.57
C ARG A 14 -10.58 2.37 17.67
N GLY A 15 -9.94 1.45 16.97
CA GLY A 15 -8.52 1.12 17.12
C GLY A 15 -8.15 0.83 18.57
N GLY A 16 -6.90 1.02 18.98
CA GLY A 16 -6.49 0.73 20.36
C GLY A 16 -5.01 0.38 20.49
N HIS A 17 -4.57 0.08 21.71
CA HIS A 17 -3.23 -0.45 21.94
C HIS A 17 -3.21 -1.94 21.58
N SER A 18 -2.36 -2.33 20.62
CA SER A 18 -2.39 -3.69 20.08
C SER A 18 -1.92 -4.79 21.04
N GLY A 19 -1.44 -4.45 22.24
CA GLY A 19 -1.17 -5.45 23.28
C GLY A 19 -2.34 -5.67 24.25
N ILE A 20 -3.05 -4.59 24.59
CA ILE A 20 -4.10 -4.63 25.63
C ILE A 20 -5.46 -4.88 24.99
N ASP A 21 -5.71 -4.24 23.84
CA ASP A 21 -7.03 -4.19 23.21
C ASP A 21 -7.21 -5.25 22.10
N ILE A 22 -6.21 -6.09 21.85
CA ILE A 22 -6.22 -7.02 20.70
C ILE A 22 -7.26 -8.13 20.82
N ALA A 23 -7.63 -8.49 22.05
CA ALA A 23 -8.71 -9.43 22.34
C ALA A 23 -10.10 -8.77 22.35
N ALA A 24 -10.19 -7.44 22.24
CA ALA A 24 -11.45 -6.70 22.40
C ALA A 24 -12.35 -6.70 21.15
N GLY A 25 -12.10 -7.58 20.18
CA GLY A 25 -12.92 -7.72 18.97
C GLY A 25 -12.87 -6.53 18.00
N ARG A 26 -11.90 -5.62 18.16
CA ARG A 26 -11.83 -4.37 17.38
C ARG A 26 -11.38 -4.63 15.94
N GLY A 27 -12.02 -3.94 15.00
CA GLY A 27 -11.70 -3.99 13.58
C GLY A 27 -10.36 -3.34 13.26
N ASN A 28 -9.70 -3.88 12.24
CA ASN A 28 -8.47 -3.34 11.68
C ASN A 28 -8.74 -2.71 10.31
N ALA A 29 -8.55 -1.40 10.22
CA ALA A 29 -8.85 -0.64 9.00
C ALA A 29 -8.13 -1.15 7.74
N ILE A 30 -6.89 -1.64 7.89
CA ILE A 30 -6.09 -2.14 6.77
C ILE A 30 -6.71 -3.44 6.23
N ARG A 31 -7.16 -4.33 7.12
CA ARG A 31 -7.79 -5.59 6.70
C ARG A 31 -9.14 -5.35 6.04
N VAL A 32 -9.97 -4.48 6.63
CA VAL A 32 -11.26 -4.09 6.04
C VAL A 32 -11.04 -3.49 4.66
N LEU A 33 -10.07 -2.57 4.50
CA LEU A 33 -9.75 -1.99 3.20
C LEU A 33 -9.35 -3.07 2.18
N ALA A 34 -8.46 -3.99 2.55
CA ALA A 34 -8.03 -5.07 1.67
C ALA A 34 -9.18 -5.99 1.25
N GLN A 35 -10.10 -6.30 2.18
CA GLN A 35 -11.29 -7.11 1.90
C GLN A 35 -12.26 -6.40 0.94
N VAL A 36 -12.51 -5.10 1.15
CA VAL A 36 -13.35 -4.29 0.26
C VAL A 36 -12.75 -4.20 -1.13
N LEU A 37 -11.43 -3.96 -1.25
CA LEU A 37 -10.75 -3.93 -2.54
C LEU A 37 -10.89 -5.26 -3.27
N ASN A 38 -10.65 -6.37 -2.58
CA ASN A 38 -10.77 -7.70 -3.17
C ASN A 38 -12.20 -8.04 -3.60
N ALA A 39 -13.21 -7.67 -2.80
CA ALA A 39 -14.61 -7.93 -3.09
C ALA A 39 -15.12 -7.14 -4.31
N LEU A 40 -14.67 -5.89 -4.48
CA LEU A 40 -15.12 -5.02 -5.56
C LEU A 40 -14.30 -5.16 -6.85
N GLN A 41 -13.11 -5.78 -6.82
CA GLN A 41 -12.21 -5.84 -7.96
C GLN A 41 -12.86 -6.47 -9.21
N SER A 42 -13.56 -7.59 -9.05
CA SER A 42 -14.16 -8.34 -10.18
C SER A 42 -15.34 -7.61 -10.83
N GLY A 43 -16.08 -6.80 -10.08
CA GLY A 43 -17.25 -6.07 -10.57
C GLY A 43 -16.93 -4.77 -11.31
N PHE A 44 -15.80 -4.14 -10.99
CA PHE A 44 -15.47 -2.80 -11.47
C PHE A 44 -14.20 -2.71 -12.31
N GLY A 45 -13.25 -3.63 -12.13
CA GLY A 45 -11.99 -3.64 -12.89
C GLY A 45 -11.13 -2.39 -12.66
N PHE A 46 -11.19 -1.80 -11.47
CA PHE A 46 -10.45 -0.59 -11.15
C PHE A 46 -8.95 -0.83 -10.99
N GLU A 47 -8.17 0.22 -11.18
CA GLU A 47 -6.72 0.21 -10.95
C GLU A 47 -6.39 0.84 -9.60
N VAL A 48 -5.34 0.36 -8.94
CA VAL A 48 -4.92 0.87 -7.62
C VAL A 48 -3.65 1.69 -7.78
N ALA A 49 -3.66 2.92 -7.27
CA ALA A 49 -2.51 3.82 -7.28
C ALA A 49 -1.73 3.80 -5.96
N SER A 50 -2.42 3.61 -4.85
CA SER A 50 -1.77 3.54 -3.54
C SER A 50 -2.66 2.85 -2.51
N ILE A 51 -2.02 2.30 -1.48
CA ILE A 51 -2.67 1.76 -0.29
C ILE A 51 -1.88 2.26 0.91
N THR A 52 -2.57 2.96 1.81
CA THR A 52 -1.99 3.51 3.04
C THR A 52 -2.93 3.26 4.20
N GLY A 53 -2.42 2.86 5.36
CA GLY A 53 -3.26 2.67 6.53
C GLY A 53 -2.47 2.48 7.81
N GLY A 54 -3.13 2.77 8.93
CA GLY A 54 -2.49 2.81 10.23
C GLY A 54 -1.53 3.99 10.42
N ASN A 55 -0.96 4.09 11.61
CA ASN A 55 -0.05 5.18 11.99
C ASN A 55 1.13 4.64 12.81
N LYS A 56 0.84 3.80 13.80
CA LYS A 56 1.86 3.21 14.69
C LYS A 56 1.76 1.69 14.67
N ARG A 57 2.91 1.02 14.72
CA ARG A 57 3.00 -0.46 14.74
C ARG A 57 2.28 -1.08 15.94
N ASN A 58 2.26 -0.39 17.08
CA ASN A 58 1.61 -0.83 18.32
C ASN A 58 0.16 -0.33 18.47
N ALA A 59 -0.44 0.22 17.41
CA ALA A 59 -1.82 0.66 17.42
C ALA A 59 -2.64 -0.18 16.43
N ILE A 60 -3.83 -0.61 16.84
CA ILE A 60 -4.81 -1.20 15.93
C ILE A 60 -5.28 -0.08 14.98
N PRO A 61 -5.13 -0.22 13.64
CA PRO A 61 -5.45 0.83 12.69
C PRO A 61 -6.91 1.25 12.72
N ARG A 62 -7.14 2.55 12.93
CA ARG A 62 -8.47 3.19 12.90
C ARG A 62 -8.92 3.59 11.51
N GLU A 63 -7.94 3.90 10.65
CA GLU A 63 -8.17 4.41 9.31
C GLU A 63 -7.19 3.77 8.33
N ALA A 64 -7.69 3.59 7.11
CA ALA A 64 -6.91 3.19 5.94
C ALA A 64 -7.56 3.78 4.69
N SER A 65 -6.79 3.97 3.64
CA SER A 65 -7.27 4.48 2.36
C SER A 65 -6.52 3.90 1.18
N ALA A 66 -7.19 3.78 0.06
CA ALA A 66 -6.60 3.49 -1.23
C ALA A 66 -6.98 4.58 -2.24
N VAL A 67 -6.08 4.89 -3.16
CA VAL A 67 -6.41 5.70 -4.35
C VAL A 67 -6.62 4.75 -5.51
N LEU A 68 -7.76 4.90 -6.18
CA LEU A 68 -8.26 4.01 -7.22
C LEU A 68 -8.59 4.81 -8.48
N PHE A 69 -8.49 4.19 -9.64
CA PHE A 69 -8.97 4.73 -10.91
C PHE A 69 -10.21 3.97 -11.37
N LEU A 70 -11.32 4.70 -11.50
CA LEU A 70 -12.59 4.16 -12.00
C LEU A 70 -12.84 4.63 -13.44
N LEU A 71 -13.50 3.79 -14.23
CA LEU A 71 -13.96 4.22 -15.56
C LEU A 71 -15.09 5.26 -15.42
N PRO A 72 -15.23 6.19 -16.37
CA PRO A 72 -16.33 7.14 -16.39
C PRO A 72 -17.69 6.42 -16.29
N GLY A 73 -18.58 6.94 -15.44
CA GLY A 73 -19.91 6.39 -15.22
C GLY A 73 -20.01 5.28 -14.15
N GLN A 74 -18.89 4.73 -13.67
CA GLN A 74 -18.92 3.69 -12.63
C GLN A 74 -19.12 4.23 -11.21
N GLU A 75 -18.92 5.52 -10.96
CA GLU A 75 -18.93 6.11 -9.61
C GLU A 75 -20.22 5.78 -8.82
N GLY A 76 -21.39 5.94 -9.44
CA GLY A 76 -22.67 5.71 -8.78
C GLY A 76 -22.84 4.24 -8.37
N ALA A 77 -22.56 3.31 -9.28
CA ALA A 77 -22.60 1.88 -9.00
C ALA A 77 -21.56 1.46 -7.95
N PHE A 78 -20.36 2.05 -7.99
CA PHE A 78 -19.31 1.79 -7.00
C PHE A 78 -19.74 2.26 -5.61
N LYS A 79 -20.33 3.44 -5.49
CA LYS A 79 -20.87 3.95 -4.21
C LYS A 79 -21.99 3.07 -3.65
N ALA A 80 -22.85 2.53 -4.50
CA ALA A 80 -23.89 1.59 -4.07
C ALA A 80 -23.29 0.30 -3.53
N ALA A 81 -22.36 -0.32 -4.27
CA ALA A 81 -21.66 -1.52 -3.81
C ALA A 81 -20.84 -1.27 -2.54
N LEU A 82 -20.26 -0.06 -2.39
CA LEU A 82 -19.54 0.34 -1.18
C LEU A 82 -20.48 0.46 0.04
N ALA A 83 -21.70 0.95 -0.16
CA ALA A 83 -22.71 1.02 0.90
C ALA A 83 -23.14 -0.39 1.37
N GLU A 84 -23.24 -1.35 0.46
CA GLU A 84 -23.48 -2.77 0.81
C GLU A 84 -22.33 -3.34 1.64
N GLN A 85 -21.08 -3.05 1.27
CA GLN A 85 -19.91 -3.43 2.06
C GLN A 85 -19.91 -2.76 3.45
N GLU A 86 -20.30 -1.48 3.55
CA GLU A 86 -20.40 -0.78 4.83
C GLU A 86 -21.44 -1.45 5.74
N ALA A 87 -22.62 -1.77 5.19
CA ALA A 87 -23.67 -2.47 5.92
C ALA A 87 -23.22 -3.85 6.40
N HIS A 88 -22.54 -4.62 5.53
CA HIS A 88 -21.96 -5.91 5.89
C HIS A 88 -20.98 -5.80 7.06
N TRP A 89 -20.01 -4.90 6.97
CA TRP A 89 -18.98 -4.76 8.02
C TRP A 89 -19.52 -4.16 9.32
N ARG A 90 -20.48 -3.23 9.25
CA ARG A 90 -21.18 -2.74 10.45
C ARG A 90 -21.94 -3.85 11.15
N SER A 91 -22.61 -4.73 10.39
CA SER A 91 -23.26 -5.90 10.95
C SER A 91 -22.24 -6.87 11.57
N ALA A 92 -21.10 -7.08 10.93
CA ALA A 92 -20.07 -8.00 11.40
C ALA A 92 -19.38 -7.52 12.69
N PHE A 93 -19.07 -6.22 12.80
CA PHE A 93 -18.44 -5.67 14.01
C PHE A 93 -19.44 -5.32 15.10
N GLY A 94 -20.68 -4.96 14.76
CA GLY A 94 -21.71 -4.60 15.73
C GLY A 94 -21.22 -3.57 16.76
N ALA A 95 -21.33 -3.91 18.04
CA ALA A 95 -20.95 -3.02 19.15
C ALA A 95 -19.43 -2.84 19.32
N PHE A 96 -18.59 -3.66 18.67
CA PHE A 96 -17.14 -3.50 18.73
C PHE A 96 -16.68 -2.24 18.01
N ASP A 97 -17.23 -1.96 16.82
CA ASP A 97 -16.90 -0.78 16.02
C ASP A 97 -18.15 -0.14 15.34
N PRO A 98 -19.06 0.44 16.13
CA PRO A 98 -20.29 1.05 15.60
C PRO A 98 -20.02 2.28 14.71
N GLY A 99 -18.82 2.87 14.82
CA GLY A 99 -18.42 4.07 14.08
C GLY A 99 -17.85 3.80 12.69
N LEU A 100 -17.75 2.55 12.23
CA LEU A 100 -17.20 2.23 10.91
C LEU A 100 -17.90 3.01 9.80
N VAL A 101 -17.13 3.65 8.91
CA VAL A 101 -17.60 4.35 7.71
C VAL A 101 -16.69 3.98 6.53
N LEU A 102 -17.30 3.69 5.39
CA LEU A 102 -16.64 3.52 4.10
C LEU A 102 -17.00 4.69 3.17
N GLY A 103 -16.00 5.47 2.78
CA GLY A 103 -16.19 6.66 1.96
C GLY A 103 -15.49 6.56 0.61
N LEU A 104 -16.10 7.14 -0.42
CA LEU A 104 -15.47 7.38 -1.72
C LEU A 104 -15.54 8.87 -2.06
N ALA A 105 -14.38 9.49 -2.26
CA ALA A 105 -14.27 10.91 -2.64
C ALA A 105 -13.39 11.07 -3.89
N PRO A 106 -13.60 12.10 -4.72
CA PRO A 106 -12.65 12.44 -5.79
C PRO A 106 -11.24 12.62 -5.24
N SER A 107 -10.23 12.21 -6.00
CA SER A 107 -8.82 12.34 -5.65
C SER A 107 -8.02 12.75 -6.87
N GLU A 108 -6.79 13.18 -6.63
CA GLU A 108 -5.79 13.35 -7.67
C GLU A 108 -4.92 12.11 -7.78
N GLY A 109 -4.35 11.90 -8.96
CA GLY A 109 -3.45 10.79 -9.28
C GLY A 109 -3.33 10.62 -10.80
N ASN A 110 -2.14 10.23 -11.25
CA ASN A 110 -1.83 10.02 -12.67
C ASN A 110 -1.10 8.70 -12.97
N GLU A 111 -0.63 7.99 -11.94
CA GLU A 111 0.07 6.73 -12.08
C GLU A 111 -0.61 5.65 -11.23
N CYS A 112 -0.72 4.45 -11.77
CA CYS A 112 -1.26 3.28 -11.11
C CYS A 112 -0.21 2.17 -11.00
N MET A 113 -0.45 1.24 -10.08
CA MET A 113 0.28 -0.01 -10.00
C MET A 113 -0.16 -0.94 -11.13
N SER A 114 0.71 -1.86 -11.54
CA SER A 114 0.27 -2.97 -12.40
C SER A 114 -0.82 -3.79 -11.68
N ALA A 115 -1.74 -4.37 -12.44
CA ALA A 115 -2.77 -5.24 -11.87
C ALA A 115 -2.18 -6.39 -11.03
N ALA A 116 -1.06 -6.96 -11.50
CA ALA A 116 -0.35 -8.02 -10.78
C ALA A 116 0.22 -7.55 -9.43
N ASP A 117 0.86 -6.37 -9.39
CA ASP A 117 1.39 -5.80 -8.15
C ASP A 117 0.26 -5.46 -7.16
N ALA A 118 -0.83 -4.86 -7.66
CA ALA A 118 -1.98 -4.53 -6.84
C ALA A 118 -2.61 -5.79 -6.22
N GLN A 119 -2.81 -6.83 -7.03
CA GLN A 119 -3.34 -8.12 -6.57
C GLN A 119 -2.41 -8.80 -5.56
N ALA A 120 -1.10 -8.80 -5.81
CA ALA A 120 -0.12 -9.37 -4.89
C ALA A 120 -0.13 -8.65 -3.53
N ILE A 121 -0.21 -7.32 -3.52
CA ILE A 121 -0.25 -6.54 -2.28
C ILE A 121 -1.55 -6.79 -1.51
N VAL A 122 -2.70 -6.73 -2.18
CA VAL A 122 -3.99 -7.05 -1.55
C VAL A 122 -3.96 -8.49 -1.00
N GLY A 123 -3.41 -9.44 -1.76
CA GLY A 123 -3.22 -10.83 -1.32
C GLY A 123 -2.38 -10.94 -0.05
N VAL A 124 -1.25 -10.23 0.03
CA VAL A 124 -0.40 -10.19 1.24
C VAL A 124 -1.14 -9.58 2.42
N LEU A 125 -1.89 -8.48 2.23
CA LEU A 125 -2.65 -7.86 3.31
C LEU A 125 -3.77 -8.78 3.84
N LEU A 126 -4.37 -9.58 2.95
CA LEU A 126 -5.42 -10.53 3.31
C LEU A 126 -4.86 -11.76 4.04
N SER A 127 -3.71 -12.28 3.60
CA SER A 127 -3.07 -13.47 4.18
C SER A 127 -2.24 -13.17 5.43
N SER A 128 -1.87 -11.91 5.65
CA SER A 128 -1.14 -11.51 6.86
C SER A 128 -1.96 -11.78 8.12
N PRO A 129 -1.40 -12.49 9.11
CA PRO A 129 -2.12 -12.79 10.34
C PRO A 129 -2.39 -11.49 11.13
N HIS A 130 -3.51 -11.46 11.85
CA HIS A 130 -3.90 -10.34 12.71
C HIS A 130 -4.85 -10.83 13.80
N GLY A 131 -4.64 -10.36 15.03
CA GLY A 131 -5.47 -10.67 16.18
C GLY A 131 -4.76 -11.59 17.17
N VAL A 132 -5.55 -12.21 18.04
CA VAL A 132 -5.08 -13.21 19.00
C VAL A 132 -4.79 -14.52 18.27
N GLU A 133 -3.58 -15.06 18.46
CA GLU A 133 -3.18 -16.38 17.96
C GLU A 133 -3.35 -17.44 19.04
N ALA A 134 -3.02 -17.11 20.29
CA ALA A 134 -3.18 -18.01 21.43
C ALA A 134 -3.50 -17.26 22.72
N MET A 135 -4.45 -17.81 23.49
CA MET A 135 -4.68 -17.43 24.88
C MET A 135 -3.77 -18.26 25.79
N SER A 136 -3.40 -17.72 26.95
CA SER A 136 -2.65 -18.46 27.95
C SER A 136 -3.47 -19.65 28.46
N PRO A 137 -2.88 -20.86 28.55
CA PRO A 137 -3.56 -22.01 29.17
C PRO A 137 -3.63 -21.87 30.70
N ASP A 138 -2.72 -21.10 31.29
CA ASP A 138 -2.55 -20.99 32.74
C ASP A 138 -3.30 -19.79 33.34
N ILE A 139 -3.51 -18.73 32.56
CA ILE A 139 -4.14 -17.48 33.04
C ILE A 139 -5.35 -17.14 32.18
N ALA A 140 -6.55 -17.31 32.75
CA ALA A 140 -7.80 -17.03 32.09
C ALA A 140 -7.88 -15.57 31.60
N GLY A 141 -8.20 -15.40 30.31
CA GLY A 141 -8.35 -14.08 29.69
C GLY A 141 -7.05 -13.39 29.28
N LEU A 142 -5.88 -13.98 29.57
CA LEU A 142 -4.59 -13.43 29.13
C LEU A 142 -4.26 -13.87 27.70
N VAL A 143 -3.98 -12.90 26.84
CA VAL A 143 -3.41 -13.16 25.51
C VAL A 143 -1.94 -13.55 25.65
N GLN A 144 -1.58 -14.75 25.18
CA GLN A 144 -0.20 -15.23 25.18
C GLN A 144 0.53 -14.86 23.88
N THR A 145 -0.15 -14.99 22.73
CA THR A 145 0.43 -14.70 21.43
C THR A 145 -0.59 -13.97 20.57
N SER A 146 -0.17 -12.87 19.95
CA SER A 146 -0.99 -12.08 19.04
C SER A 146 -0.13 -11.32 18.04
N THR A 147 -0.75 -10.85 16.97
CA THR A 147 -0.07 -10.08 15.93
C THR A 147 -0.92 -8.91 15.43
N ASN A 148 -0.26 -7.81 15.09
CA ASN A 148 -0.90 -6.59 14.63
C ASN A 148 -0.34 -6.10 13.30
N LEU A 149 -1.19 -6.13 12.27
CA LEU A 149 -0.94 -5.39 11.04
C LEU A 149 -1.21 -3.91 11.30
N GLY A 150 -0.23 -3.21 11.86
CA GLY A 150 -0.38 -1.85 12.40
C GLY A 150 -0.13 -0.71 11.39
N THR A 151 0.60 -0.99 10.30
CA THR A 151 0.92 0.02 9.27
C THR A 151 1.08 -0.64 7.89
N SER A 152 0.54 -0.01 6.86
CA SER A 152 0.81 -0.34 5.45
C SER A 152 1.02 0.93 4.66
N SER A 153 2.04 0.97 3.80
CA SER A 153 2.26 2.11 2.90
C SER A 153 2.82 1.63 1.57
N ARG A 154 2.11 1.92 0.49
CA ARG A 154 2.58 1.77 -0.87
C ARG A 154 2.06 2.96 -1.68
N ALA A 155 2.96 3.73 -2.25
CA ALA A 155 2.66 4.78 -3.21
C ALA A 155 3.43 4.48 -4.49
N VAL A 156 2.80 4.71 -5.64
CA VAL A 156 3.55 4.77 -6.90
C VAL A 156 4.52 5.94 -6.79
N ARG A 157 5.81 5.67 -7.05
CA ARG A 157 6.83 6.69 -7.03
C ARG A 157 6.83 7.38 -8.39
N SER A 158 6.45 8.65 -8.41
CA SER A 158 6.81 9.55 -9.50
C SER A 158 8.32 9.46 -9.71
N THR A 159 8.74 9.10 -10.92
CA THR A 159 10.14 9.04 -11.33
C THR A 159 10.75 10.42 -11.59
N ALA A 160 10.19 11.50 -11.03
CA ALA A 160 10.87 12.79 -10.94
C ALA A 160 12.00 12.77 -9.87
N ARG A 161 12.85 11.75 -9.90
CA ARG A 161 14.19 11.86 -9.32
C ARG A 161 15.15 12.08 -10.47
N ASN A 162 15.64 13.31 -10.57
CA ASN A 162 16.88 13.66 -11.25
C ASN A 162 18.01 12.88 -10.56
N TRP A 163 18.11 11.58 -10.84
CA TRP A 163 19.27 10.78 -10.50
C TRP A 163 20.37 11.15 -11.49
N ARG A 164 20.98 12.31 -11.25
CA ARG A 164 22.29 12.59 -11.85
C ARG A 164 23.26 11.63 -11.19
N TRP A 165 23.74 10.67 -11.96
CA TRP A 165 25.04 10.06 -11.65
C TRP A 165 26.00 11.24 -11.40
N PRO A 166 26.81 11.25 -10.33
CA PRO A 166 27.94 12.14 -10.30
C PRO A 166 28.72 11.85 -11.57
N SER A 167 28.67 12.75 -12.55
CA SER A 167 29.61 12.71 -13.65
C SER A 167 30.96 12.63 -12.98
N ALA A 168 31.68 11.53 -13.20
CA ALA A 168 33.05 11.41 -12.75
C ALA A 168 33.79 12.60 -13.35
N SER A 169 33.92 13.69 -12.58
CA SER A 169 34.85 14.75 -12.89
C SER A 169 36.20 14.13 -12.67
N ALA A 170 36.74 13.54 -13.74
CA ALA A 170 38.14 13.17 -13.82
C ALA A 170 38.92 14.47 -13.59
N ARG A 171 39.30 14.75 -12.35
CA ARG A 171 40.33 15.74 -12.05
C ARG A 171 41.62 15.16 -12.61
N PHE A 172 41.96 15.58 -13.82
CA PHE A 172 43.30 15.40 -14.34
C PHE A 172 44.23 16.24 -13.46
N VAL A 173 44.95 15.56 -12.56
CA VAL A 173 46.13 16.14 -11.91
C VAL A 173 47.18 16.29 -13.01
N ARG A 174 47.44 17.54 -13.39
CA ARG A 174 48.49 17.88 -14.36
C ARG A 174 49.82 17.86 -13.61
N TRP A 175 50.64 16.86 -13.90
CA TRP A 175 52.04 16.83 -13.46
C TRP A 175 52.84 17.90 -14.22
N PRO A 176 53.69 18.71 -13.56
CA PRO A 176 54.56 19.64 -14.28
C PRO A 176 55.66 18.86 -14.98
N GLY A 177 55.77 19.01 -16.31
CA GLY A 177 56.90 18.49 -17.09
C GLY A 177 56.57 17.33 -18.04
N SER A 178 55.66 17.53 -19.00
CA SER A 178 55.73 16.76 -20.26
C SER A 178 55.09 17.53 -21.41
N SER A 179 55.94 17.96 -22.34
CA SER A 179 55.58 18.48 -23.65
C SER A 179 55.21 17.31 -24.57
N GLY A 180 53.96 17.24 -25.03
CA GLY A 180 53.58 16.21 -26.00
C GLY A 180 52.08 16.17 -26.29
N ASN A 181 51.69 16.74 -27.43
CA ASN A 181 50.33 16.76 -27.94
C ASN A 181 50.02 15.42 -28.65
N ARG A 182 49.21 14.53 -28.06
CA ARG A 182 48.60 13.40 -28.78
C ARG A 182 47.18 13.13 -28.29
N ARG A 183 46.21 13.43 -29.16
CA ARG A 183 44.84 12.91 -29.09
C ARG A 183 44.85 11.50 -29.66
N ALA A 184 44.36 10.53 -28.89
CA ALA A 184 44.03 9.20 -29.41
C ALA A 184 42.61 8.86 -28.99
N ALA A 185 41.72 8.71 -29.98
CA ALA A 185 40.40 8.13 -29.81
C ALA A 185 40.51 6.61 -29.92
N ILE A 186 39.75 5.87 -29.10
CA ILE A 186 39.59 4.41 -29.23
C ILE A 186 38.07 4.09 -29.21
N PRO A 187 37.58 3.17 -30.08
CA PRO A 187 36.18 3.10 -30.50
C PRO A 187 35.31 2.20 -29.62
N ALA A 188 34.00 2.34 -29.80
CA ALA A 188 32.95 1.54 -29.16
C ALA A 188 33.05 0.04 -29.55
N GLY A 189 33.16 -0.82 -28.55
CA GLY A 189 33.18 -2.28 -28.71
C GLY A 189 32.06 -2.94 -27.89
N SER A 190 31.17 -3.62 -28.62
CA SER A 190 30.11 -4.52 -28.14
C SER A 190 30.59 -5.57 -27.13
N ARG A 191 29.83 -5.82 -26.04
CA ARG A 191 29.87 -7.12 -25.35
C ARG A 191 28.49 -7.61 -24.90
N ASN A 192 28.28 -8.86 -25.29
CA ASN A 192 27.15 -9.75 -25.08
C ASN A 192 26.78 -9.95 -23.60
N ARG A 193 25.47 -10.16 -23.40
CA ARG A 193 24.86 -10.79 -22.24
C ARG A 193 25.23 -12.27 -22.18
N THR A 194 25.67 -12.76 -21.02
CA THR A 194 25.36 -14.11 -20.49
C THR A 194 25.76 -14.23 -19.02
N ARG A 195 24.86 -14.84 -18.23
CA ARG A 195 24.95 -15.53 -16.91
C ARG A 195 23.79 -15.03 -16.03
N ALA A 196 22.73 -15.80 -15.77
CA ALA A 196 22.65 -17.14 -15.16
C ALA A 196 23.37 -17.21 -13.81
N TRP A 197 22.61 -16.93 -12.75
CA TRP A 197 22.50 -17.67 -11.49
C TRP A 197 21.08 -17.47 -10.97
#